data_AF-A0A815IJT1-F1
#
_entry.id   AF-A0A815IJT1-F1
#
_cell.length_a   1.000
_cell.length_b   1.000
_cell.length_c   1.000
_cell.angle_alpha   90.00
_cell.angle_beta   90.00
_cell.angle_gamma   90.00
#
_symmetry.space_group_name_H-M   'P 1'
#
loop_
_entity.id
_entity.type
_entity.pdbx_description
1 polymer ?
#
loop_
_entity_poly.entity_id
_entity_poly.type
_entity_poly.pdbx_seq_one_letter_code
_entity_poly.pdbx_strand_id
1 'polypeptide(L)'
;KLENKSNIAGYFRRSVYLFKQFYTRRAIVRFYYNIVFYLLFLTLFSFVLLVDYFPLNNNGGVRNGVVNIKIPIAELFVHILVWCMIIEEGTEFQRHWNEERTKCVTRRKILRKYFSEDLWNVLDFTAITCYLGGFVTRFIINEPAFITSK
;
A
#
# COMPACT_ATOMS: atom_id res chain seq x y z
N LYS A 1 38.25 -33.55 -10.93
CA LYS A 1 36.81 -33.48 -10.52
C LYS A 1 36.40 -32.11 -9.94
N LEU A 2 37.25 -31.07 -9.95
CA LEU A 2 36.97 -29.75 -9.36
C LEU A 2 36.64 -28.64 -10.37
N GLU A 3 37.00 -28.78 -11.65
CA GLU A 3 36.72 -27.75 -12.67
C GLU A 3 35.23 -27.57 -13.00
N ASN A 4 34.40 -28.61 -12.80
CA ASN A 4 32.99 -28.55 -13.19
C ASN A 4 32.12 -27.69 -12.25
N LYS A 5 32.57 -27.43 -11.01
CA LYS A 5 31.82 -26.60 -10.04
C LYS A 5 31.95 -25.09 -10.32
N SER A 6 33.07 -24.66 -10.90
CA SER A 6 33.34 -23.26 -11.27
C SER A 6 32.38 -22.76 -12.36
N ASN A 7 32.16 -23.59 -13.38
CA ASN A 7 31.29 -23.24 -14.51
C ASN A 7 29.81 -23.11 -14.10
N ILE A 8 29.29 -24.02 -13.26
CA ILE A 8 27.88 -24.01 -12.82
C ILE A 8 27.56 -22.72 -12.03
N ALA A 9 28.46 -22.28 -11.14
CA ALA A 9 28.29 -21.04 -10.38
C ALA A 9 28.26 -19.80 -11.31
N GLY A 10 29.08 -19.79 -12.36
CA GLY A 10 29.08 -18.74 -13.38
C GLY A 10 27.76 -18.68 -14.18
N TYR A 11 27.23 -19.83 -14.61
CA TYR A 11 25.94 -19.91 -15.30
C TYR A 11 24.77 -19.48 -14.40
N PHE A 12 24.78 -19.85 -13.12
CA PHE A 12 23.73 -19.44 -12.18
C PHE A 12 23.75 -17.93 -11.95
N ARG A 13 24.92 -17.33 -11.76
CA ARG A 13 25.08 -15.88 -11.58
C ARG A 13 24.61 -15.10 -12.81
N ARG A 14 24.94 -15.60 -14.01
CA ARG A 14 24.51 -15.00 -15.28
C ARG A 14 23.00 -15.16 -15.48
N SER A 15 22.43 -16.30 -15.10
CA SER A 15 20.98 -16.53 -15.17
C SER A 15 20.21 -15.61 -14.24
N VAL A 16 20.64 -15.45 -12.98
CA VAL A 16 20.01 -14.52 -12.02
C VAL A 16 20.12 -13.07 -12.49
N TYR A 17 21.26 -12.67 -13.06
CA TYR A 17 21.43 -11.33 -13.63
C TYR A 17 20.49 -11.08 -14.81
N LEU A 18 20.39 -12.03 -15.74
CA LEU A 18 19.47 -11.96 -16.87
C LEU A 18 18.01 -11.95 -16.41
N PHE A 19 17.68 -12.72 -15.36
CA PHE A 19 16.35 -12.72 -14.73
C PHE A 19 16.02 -11.34 -14.13
N LYS A 20 16.94 -10.78 -13.34
CA LYS A 20 16.79 -9.43 -12.77
C LYS A 20 16.67 -8.38 -13.87
N GLN A 21 17.43 -8.50 -14.94
CA GLN A 21 17.38 -7.58 -16.08
C GLN A 21 16.06 -7.69 -16.86
N PHE A 22 15.53 -8.91 -17.03
CA PHE A 22 14.26 -9.16 -17.69
C PHE A 22 13.09 -8.55 -16.90
N TYR A 23 13.05 -8.77 -15.59
CA TYR A 23 12.05 -8.18 -14.69
C TYR A 23 12.17 -6.66 -14.58
N THR A 24 13.41 -6.14 -14.55
CA THR A 24 13.62 -4.70 -14.36
C THR A 24 13.39 -3.91 -15.65
N ARG A 25 13.70 -4.44 -16.84
CA ARG A 25 13.68 -3.63 -18.08
C ARG A 25 12.34 -3.59 -18.81
N ARG A 26 11.46 -4.58 -18.66
CA ARG A 26 10.22 -4.64 -19.45
C ARG A 26 9.04 -4.03 -18.70
N ALA A 27 8.54 -2.89 -19.19
CA ALA A 27 7.36 -2.21 -18.66
C ALA A 27 6.14 -3.16 -18.58
N ILE A 28 5.96 -4.02 -19.58
CA ILE A 28 4.89 -5.03 -19.63
C ILE A 28 4.95 -5.98 -18.43
N VAL A 29 6.15 -6.42 -18.05
CA VAL A 29 6.31 -7.36 -16.93
C VAL A 29 5.91 -6.68 -15.62
N ARG A 30 6.38 -5.44 -15.38
CA ARG A 30 5.97 -4.64 -14.22
C ARG A 30 4.47 -4.41 -14.17
N PHE A 31 3.85 -4.14 -15.32
CA PHE A 31 2.39 -3.98 -15.43
C PHE A 31 1.64 -5.23 -14.95
N TYR A 32 2.03 -6.42 -15.39
CA TYR A 32 1.42 -7.67 -14.92
C TYR A 32 1.66 -7.93 -13.42
N TYR A 33 2.86 -7.63 -12.90
CA TYR A 33 3.11 -7.73 -11.45
C TYR A 33 2.19 -6.83 -10.65
N ASN A 34 2.03 -5.57 -11.08
CA ASN A 34 1.15 -4.64 -10.40
C ASN A 34 -0.29 -5.16 -10.43
N ILE A 35 -0.80 -5.63 -11.57
CA ILE A 35 -2.15 -6.20 -11.65
C ILE A 35 -2.33 -7.38 -10.68
N VAL A 36 -1.41 -8.34 -10.69
CA VAL A 36 -1.50 -9.52 -9.82
C VAL A 36 -1.44 -9.09 -8.34
N PHE A 37 -0.55 -8.16 -8.00
CA PHE A 37 -0.45 -7.59 -6.66
C PHE A 37 -1.74 -6.89 -6.24
N TYR A 38 -2.34 -6.08 -7.10
CA TYR A 38 -3.62 -5.41 -6.83
C TYR A 38 -4.76 -6.41 -6.61
N LEU A 39 -4.84 -7.48 -7.41
CA LEU A 39 -5.86 -8.53 -7.21
C LEU A 39 -5.68 -9.25 -5.87
N LEU A 40 -4.43 -9.54 -5.49
CA LEU A 40 -4.13 -10.13 -4.17
C LEU A 40 -4.48 -9.17 -3.04
N PHE A 41 -4.14 -7.89 -3.18
CA PHE A 41 -4.51 -6.85 -2.22
C PHE A 41 -6.03 -6.75 -2.06
N LEU A 42 -6.79 -6.70 -3.17
CA LEU A 42 -8.25 -6.64 -3.13
C LEU A 42 -8.86 -7.86 -2.46
N THR A 43 -8.31 -9.05 -2.71
CA THR A 43 -8.75 -10.29 -2.07
C THR A 43 -8.48 -10.26 -0.57
N LEU A 44 -7.28 -9.83 -0.16
CA LEU A 44 -6.93 -9.68 1.26
C LEU A 44 -7.79 -8.61 1.95
N PHE A 45 -8.00 -7.47 1.30
CA PHE A 45 -8.82 -6.38 1.80
C PHE A 45 -10.29 -6.82 1.97
N SER A 46 -10.85 -7.52 0.99
CA SER A 46 -12.18 -8.10 1.06
C SER A 46 -12.31 -9.14 2.18
N PHE A 47 -11.31 -10.00 2.35
CA PHE A 47 -11.26 -10.96 3.45
C PHE A 47 -11.27 -10.26 4.82
N VAL A 48 -10.44 -9.23 4.99
CA VAL A 48 -10.40 -8.44 6.23
C VAL A 48 -11.74 -7.80 6.49
N LEU A 49 -12.36 -7.14 5.50
CA LEU A 49 -13.66 -6.48 5.66
C LEU A 49 -14.79 -7.44 6.02
N LEU A 50 -14.84 -8.63 5.40
CA LEU A 50 -15.95 -9.57 5.58
C LEU A 50 -15.80 -10.47 6.79
N VAL A 51 -14.58 -10.91 7.09
CA VAL A 51 -14.32 -11.96 8.08
C VAL A 51 -13.66 -11.43 9.35
N ASP A 52 -12.80 -10.42 9.22
CA ASP A 52 -11.86 -10.03 10.28
C ASP A 52 -12.03 -8.57 10.78
N TYR A 53 -13.02 -7.84 10.25
CA TYR A 53 -13.27 -6.45 10.62
C TYR A 53 -14.15 -6.36 11.86
N PHE A 54 -13.51 -6.48 13.01
CA PHE A 54 -14.16 -6.39 14.32
C PHE A 54 -13.90 -5.03 14.99
N PRO A 55 -14.84 -4.55 15.83
CA PRO A 55 -14.58 -3.40 16.70
C PRO A 55 -13.37 -3.69 17.58
N LEU A 56 -12.57 -2.66 17.85
CA LEU A 56 -11.39 -2.77 18.71
C LEU A 56 -11.87 -3.09 20.13
N ASN A 57 -11.84 -4.36 20.49
CA ASN A 57 -12.40 -4.83 21.76
C ASN A 57 -11.47 -4.44 22.92
N ASN A 58 -11.80 -3.34 23.60
CA ASN A 58 -11.12 -2.86 24.80
C ASN A 58 -11.20 -3.87 25.97
N ASN A 59 -12.15 -4.81 25.96
CA ASN A 59 -12.44 -5.70 27.09
C ASN A 59 -11.90 -7.13 26.91
N GLY A 60 -10.59 -7.27 26.77
CA GLY A 60 -9.90 -8.48 27.25
C GLY A 60 -10.07 -9.82 26.50
N GLY A 61 -10.87 -9.96 25.44
CA GLY A 61 -10.88 -11.21 24.65
C GLY A 61 -9.52 -11.46 23.99
N VAL A 62 -8.80 -12.50 24.40
CA VAL A 62 -7.52 -12.94 23.82
C VAL A 62 -7.79 -13.44 22.40
N ARG A 63 -7.45 -12.64 21.41
CA ARG A 63 -7.42 -13.04 20.00
C ARG A 63 -5.96 -13.01 19.54
N ASN A 64 -5.63 -13.89 18.59
CA ASN A 64 -4.30 -13.99 17.98
C ASN A 64 -3.95 -12.68 17.27
N GLY A 65 -3.30 -11.78 18.01
CA GLY A 65 -2.81 -10.49 17.54
C GLY A 65 -1.51 -10.15 18.25
N VAL A 66 -0.90 -9.02 17.87
CA VAL A 66 0.32 -8.53 18.53
C VAL A 66 -0.03 -8.17 19.98
N VAL A 67 0.78 -8.60 20.94
CA VAL A 67 0.47 -8.78 22.38
C VAL A 67 -0.10 -7.55 23.12
N ASN A 68 -0.14 -6.35 22.53
CA ASN A 68 -0.75 -5.15 23.12
C ASN A 68 -1.72 -4.38 22.19
N ILE A 69 -1.89 -4.82 20.94
CA ILE A 69 -2.80 -4.21 19.97
C ILE A 69 -3.57 -5.37 19.33
N LYS A 70 -4.85 -5.54 19.69
CA LYS A 70 -5.71 -6.62 19.18
C LYS A 70 -6.17 -6.38 17.74
N ILE A 71 -5.25 -5.96 16.88
CA ILE A 71 -5.44 -5.88 15.44
C ILE A 71 -5.04 -7.24 14.86
N PRO A 72 -5.93 -7.90 14.10
CA PRO A 72 -5.58 -9.13 13.40
C PRO A 72 -4.40 -8.94 12.45
N ILE A 73 -3.57 -9.97 12.28
CA ILE A 73 -2.36 -9.89 11.44
C ILE A 73 -2.71 -9.55 9.98
N ALA A 74 -3.81 -10.10 9.45
CA ALA A 74 -4.27 -9.82 8.09
C ALA A 74 -4.62 -8.33 7.91
N GLU A 75 -5.26 -7.73 8.92
CA GLU A 75 -5.58 -6.31 8.92
C GLU A 75 -4.31 -5.44 9.01
N LEU A 76 -3.33 -5.83 9.82
CA LEU A 76 -2.03 -5.15 9.87
C LEU A 76 -1.34 -5.18 8.49
N PHE A 77 -1.40 -6.29 7.77
CA PHE A 77 -0.88 -6.37 6.41
C PHE A 77 -1.60 -5.41 5.46
N VAL A 78 -2.93 -5.31 5.54
CA VAL A 78 -3.70 -4.33 4.76
C VAL A 78 -3.22 -2.90 5.05
N HIS A 79 -3.05 -2.52 6.32
CA HIS A 79 -2.56 -1.17 6.67
C HIS A 79 -1.17 -0.89 6.09
N ILE A 80 -0.26 -1.87 6.15
CA ILE A 80 1.08 -1.75 5.56
C ILE A 80 0.99 -1.57 4.04
N LEU A 81 0.14 -2.35 3.36
CA LEU A 81 -0.02 -2.26 1.91
C LEU A 81 -0.63 -0.92 1.48
N VAL A 82 -1.64 -0.43 2.20
CA VAL A 82 -2.21 0.91 1.96
C VAL A 82 -1.17 1.99 2.21
N TRP A 83 -0.34 1.85 3.25
CA TRP A 83 0.76 2.79 3.50
C TRP A 83 1.78 2.81 2.35
N CYS A 84 2.12 1.65 1.77
CA CYS A 84 2.94 1.58 0.58
C CYS A 84 2.31 2.32 -0.61
N MET A 85 1.00 2.18 -0.84
CA MET A 85 0.28 2.91 -1.90
C MET A 85 0.30 4.43 -1.66
N ILE A 86 0.11 4.89 -0.42
CA ILE A 86 0.20 6.32 -0.06
C ILE A 86 1.59 6.87 -0.36
N ILE A 87 2.65 6.12 -0.06
CA ILE A 87 4.02 6.53 -0.39
C ILE A 87 4.21 6.62 -1.90
N GLU A 88 3.75 5.63 -2.66
CA GLU A 88 3.86 5.60 -4.12
C GLU A 88 3.18 6.83 -4.74
N GLU A 89 1.92 7.10 -4.38
CA GLU A 89 1.18 8.30 -4.79
C GLU A 89 1.87 9.60 -4.37
N GLY A 90 2.39 9.64 -3.13
CA GLY A 90 3.14 10.80 -2.63
C GLY A 90 4.41 11.08 -3.43
N THR A 91 5.13 10.03 -3.85
CA THR A 91 6.33 10.16 -4.67
C THR A 91 6.00 10.60 -6.10
N GLU A 92 4.90 10.11 -6.68
CA GLU A 92 4.42 10.55 -7.98
C GLU A 92 3.99 12.02 -7.96
N PHE A 93 3.20 12.41 -6.95
CA PHE A 93 2.83 13.80 -6.73
C PHE A 93 4.06 14.70 -6.58
N GLN A 94 5.06 14.28 -5.80
CA GLN A 94 6.31 15.05 -5.63
C GLN A 94 7.08 15.20 -6.94
N ARG A 95 7.12 14.15 -7.77
CA ARG A 95 7.75 14.21 -9.10
C ARG A 95 7.03 15.23 -9.99
N HIS A 96 5.71 15.14 -10.09
CA HIS A 96 4.90 16.08 -10.89
C HIS A 96 5.04 17.52 -10.38
N TRP A 97 5.06 17.70 -9.06
CA TRP A 97 5.28 18.98 -8.42
C TRP A 97 6.63 19.60 -8.80
N ASN A 98 7.71 18.81 -8.77
CA ASN A 98 9.04 19.30 -9.12
C ASN A 98 9.14 19.67 -10.60
N GLU A 99 8.55 18.87 -11.49
CA GLU A 99 8.49 19.16 -12.93
C GLU A 99 7.73 20.47 -13.22
N GLU A 100 6.56 20.67 -12.63
CA GLU A 100 5.77 21.89 -12.85
C GLU A 100 6.34 23.12 -12.14
N ARG A 101 7.06 22.95 -11.02
CA ARG A 101 7.75 24.05 -10.33
C ARG A 101 8.83 24.69 -11.20
N THR A 102 9.51 23.92 -12.04
CA THR A 102 10.52 24.49 -12.97
C THR A 102 9.90 25.44 -14.00
N LYS A 103 8.58 25.38 -14.22
CA LYS A 103 7.85 26.23 -15.17
C LYS A 103 7.29 27.52 -14.54
N CYS A 104 7.70 27.88 -13.32
CA CYS A 104 7.23 29.07 -12.58
C CYS A 104 5.70 29.15 -12.39
N VAL A 105 5.02 28.00 -12.31
CA VAL A 105 3.57 27.94 -12.15
C VAL A 105 3.18 28.12 -10.67
N THR A 106 2.12 28.89 -10.40
CA THR A 106 1.59 29.07 -9.03
C THR A 106 1.09 27.75 -8.45
N ARG A 107 1.39 27.47 -7.17
CA ARG A 107 0.99 26.25 -6.44
C ARG A 107 -0.47 25.81 -6.66
N ARG A 108 -1.41 26.76 -6.67
CA ARG A 108 -2.85 26.49 -6.91
C ARG A 108 -3.14 25.94 -8.29
N LYS A 109 -2.42 26.40 -9.31
CA LYS A 109 -2.57 25.91 -10.69
C LYS A 109 -2.03 24.50 -10.84
N ILE A 110 -0.95 24.15 -10.13
CA ILE A 110 -0.37 22.79 -10.13
C ILE A 110 -1.36 21.79 -9.54
N LEU A 111 -1.93 22.09 -8.36
CA LEU A 111 -2.96 21.24 -7.74
C LEU A 111 -4.19 21.09 -8.63
N ARG A 112 -4.68 22.20 -9.19
CA ARG A 112 -5.83 22.15 -10.10
C ARG A 112 -5.54 21.28 -11.31
N LYS A 113 -4.36 21.42 -11.90
CA LYS A 113 -3.93 20.63 -13.06
C LYS A 113 -3.88 19.14 -12.75
N TYR A 114 -3.24 18.77 -11.64
CA TYR A 114 -3.13 17.38 -11.18
C TYR A 114 -4.49 16.71 -10.97
N PHE A 115 -5.46 17.41 -10.39
CA PHE A 115 -6.82 16.89 -10.18
C PHE A 115 -7.77 17.08 -11.37
N SER A 116 -7.44 17.90 -12.38
CA SER A 116 -8.33 18.14 -13.53
C SER A 116 -7.96 17.34 -14.77
N GLU A 117 -6.68 17.01 -14.95
CA GLU A 117 -6.21 16.32 -16.15
C GLU A 117 -6.35 14.79 -16.02
N ASP A 118 -6.16 14.23 -14.82
CA ASP A 118 -6.16 12.79 -14.58
C ASP A 118 -7.26 12.35 -13.60
N LEU A 119 -8.30 11.70 -14.13
CA LEU A 119 -9.41 11.14 -13.34
C LEU A 119 -8.91 10.07 -12.34
N TRP A 120 -7.90 9.28 -12.70
CA TRP A 120 -7.36 8.21 -11.86
C TRP A 120 -6.75 8.75 -10.57
N ASN A 121 -5.96 9.83 -10.66
CA ASN A 121 -5.38 10.49 -9.49
C ASN A 121 -6.45 11.00 -8.52
N VAL A 122 -7.58 11.50 -9.05
CA VAL A 122 -8.72 11.92 -8.24
C VAL A 122 -9.34 10.73 -7.51
N LEU A 123 -9.52 9.60 -8.21
CA LEU A 123 -10.06 8.38 -7.63
C LEU A 123 -9.14 7.81 -6.54
N ASP A 124 -7.83 7.74 -6.80
CA ASP A 124 -6.85 7.22 -5.84
C ASP A 124 -6.75 8.10 -4.60
N PHE A 125 -6.68 9.42 -4.78
CA PHE A 125 -6.70 10.37 -3.67
C PHE A 125 -7.99 10.28 -2.85
N THR A 126 -9.14 10.12 -3.53
CA THR A 126 -10.44 9.95 -2.87
C THR A 126 -10.48 8.65 -2.08
N ALA A 127 -10.01 7.53 -2.66
CA ALA A 127 -9.96 6.23 -2.01
C ALA A 127 -9.06 6.26 -0.76
N ILE A 128 -7.87 6.85 -0.86
CA ILE A 128 -6.96 7.05 0.28
C ILE A 128 -7.63 7.89 1.37
N THR A 129 -8.28 9.00 1.00
CA THR A 129 -8.96 9.88 1.95
C THR A 129 -10.11 9.16 2.66
N CYS A 130 -10.92 8.40 1.92
CA CYS A 130 -12.00 7.58 2.48
C CYS A 130 -11.45 6.50 3.41
N TYR A 131 -10.36 5.84 3.03
CA TYR A 131 -9.69 4.83 3.87
C TYR A 131 -9.21 5.44 5.19
N LEU A 132 -8.50 6.57 5.14
CA LEU A 132 -8.01 7.26 6.33
C LEU A 132 -9.17 7.75 7.22
N GLY A 133 -10.25 8.24 6.62
CA GLY A 133 -11.47 8.59 7.35
C GLY A 133 -12.08 7.38 8.07
N GLY A 134 -12.20 6.24 7.38
CA GLY A 134 -12.66 4.97 7.97
C GLY A 134 -11.73 4.47 9.09
N PHE A 135 -10.42 4.61 8.89
CA PHE A 135 -9.41 4.25 9.88
C PHE A 135 -9.53 5.10 11.15
N VAL A 136 -9.58 6.43 11.02
CA VAL A 136 -9.71 7.36 12.15
C VAL A 136 -11.05 7.17 12.88
N THR A 137 -12.16 7.10 12.15
CA THR A 137 -13.49 6.88 12.75
C THR A 137 -13.56 5.58 13.53
N ARG A 138 -12.84 4.53 13.10
CA ARG A 138 -12.73 3.29 13.86
C ARG A 138 -12.10 3.48 15.23
N PHE A 139 -11.10 4.34 15.39
CA PHE A 139 -10.53 4.61 16.72
C PHE A 139 -11.44 5.46 17.59
N ILE A 140 -12.17 6.43 17.00
CA ILE A 140 -13.07 7.33 17.72
C ILE A 140 -14.31 6.60 18.25
N ILE A 141 -14.97 5.78 17.41
CA ILE A 141 -16.22 5.08 17.79
C ILE A 141 -15.96 3.95 18.80
N ASN A 142 -14.70 3.52 18.96
CA ASN A 142 -14.30 2.54 19.97
C ASN A 142 -13.92 3.17 21.34
N GLU A 143 -14.15 4.47 21.56
CA GLU A 143 -14.23 4.98 22.93
C GLU A 143 -15.45 4.36 23.64
N PRO A 144 -15.28 3.75 24.83
CA PRO A 144 -16.41 3.22 25.56
C PRO A 144 -17.32 4.39 25.93
N ALA A 145 -18.58 4.32 25.50
CA ALA A 145 -19.68 5.19 25.95
C ALA A 145 -20.00 4.95 27.45
N PHE A 146 -19.01 5.11 28.32
CA PHE A 146 -19.11 4.83 29.75
C PHE A 146 -18.28 5.84 30.57
N ILE A 147 -18.79 7.07 30.68
CA ILE A 147 -18.88 7.78 31.97
C ILE A 147 -20.21 8.57 32.00
N THR A 148 -21.34 7.88 31.91
CA THR A 148 -22.63 8.38 32.40
C THR A 148 -23.46 7.22 32.94
N SER A 149 -22.99 6.64 34.05
CA SER A 149 -23.85 5.83 34.92
C SER A 149 -23.19 5.66 36.28
N LYS A 150 -23.64 6.53 37.21
CA LYS A 150 -23.45 6.58 38.67
C LYS A 150 -22.23 7.33 39.19
#